data_AF-A0A433MGY4-F1
#
_entry.id   AF-A0A433MGY4-F1
#
_cell.length_a   1.000
_cell.length_b   1.000
_cell.length_c   1.000
_cell.angle_alpha   90.00
_cell.angle_beta   90.00
_cell.angle_gamma   90.00
#
_symmetry.space_group_name_H-M   'P 1'
#
loop_
_entity.id
_entity.type
_entity.pdbx_description
1 polymer ?
#
loop_
_entity_poly.entity_id
_entity_poly.type
_entity_poly.pdbx_seq_one_letter_code
_entity_poly.pdbx_strand_id
1 'polypeptide(L)'
;MFAIRSAVIPVLASFLFAGCTHLPATQPVKPEVLSALQPVEVKVGINQPELYAAFVRSTAGASGAAACAAVPGFGILLAAACGGAFGAVDASVNAARAKAAEESVRPLKDELVDVSFDQLMRESITQSLQTVPGMQLESVAITKTVTTDAYEKTFKASKSNSVMFINLDYHLSTDFSTLEVSARGLIYPRGATARKAAKLPTSISTTPSEPALALQNATYRSNIIYRAKHPAAGDDATKNIAAWKADNARFLKMALQDGIAQSTALLAADLQSKHPVYAPATAKVDVPPGLKANLVSQGNTGKLLRYPDGSLYFDAALANVVAAAPPAVAAAPAAPATVAAADTASAAAVPTAQPATDTAAK
;
A
#
# COMPACT_ATOMS: atom_id res chain seq x y z
N MET A 1 -61.26 52.01 -17.22
CA MET A 1 -61.16 51.20 -15.99
C MET A 1 -60.61 49.83 -16.37
N PHE A 2 -59.31 49.60 -16.20
CA PHE A 2 -58.66 48.32 -16.50
C PHE A 2 -58.53 47.52 -15.21
N ALA A 3 -59.15 46.35 -15.16
CA ALA A 3 -59.11 45.45 -14.01
C ALA A 3 -57.93 44.46 -14.15
N ILE A 4 -57.04 44.48 -13.16
CA ILE A 4 -55.90 43.59 -13.01
C ILE A 4 -56.42 42.26 -12.44
N ARG A 5 -56.23 41.15 -13.18
CA ARG A 5 -56.38 39.79 -12.66
C ARG A 5 -55.00 39.24 -12.33
N SER A 6 -54.70 39.12 -11.04
CA SER A 6 -53.50 38.47 -10.53
C SER A 6 -53.60 36.95 -10.71
N ALA A 7 -52.67 36.38 -11.48
CA ALA A 7 -52.46 34.95 -11.57
C ALA A 7 -51.50 34.50 -10.45
N VAL A 8 -51.98 33.61 -9.58
CA VAL A 8 -51.16 32.93 -8.57
C VAL A 8 -50.50 31.72 -9.26
N ILE A 9 -49.19 31.80 -9.51
CA ILE A 9 -48.38 30.69 -10.00
C ILE A 9 -47.88 29.91 -8.76
N PRO A 10 -48.22 28.63 -8.60
CA PRO A 10 -47.61 27.80 -7.56
C PRO A 10 -46.15 27.55 -7.94
N VAL A 11 -45.24 28.10 -7.14
CA VAL A 11 -43.81 27.78 -7.19
C VAL A 11 -43.65 26.31 -6.81
N LEU A 12 -43.42 25.48 -7.84
CA LEU A 12 -43.03 24.08 -7.69
C LEU A 12 -41.71 24.04 -6.92
N ALA A 13 -41.73 23.52 -5.70
CA ALA A 13 -40.55 23.23 -4.92
C ALA A 13 -39.73 22.13 -5.62
N SER A 14 -38.64 22.52 -6.26
CA SER A 14 -37.63 21.60 -6.78
C SER A 14 -36.97 20.86 -5.62
N PHE A 15 -37.43 19.64 -5.35
CA PHE A 15 -36.72 18.68 -4.52
C PHE A 15 -35.39 18.31 -5.21
N LEU A 16 -34.29 18.89 -4.73
CA LEU A 16 -32.93 18.47 -5.06
C LEU A 16 -32.64 17.15 -4.31
N PHE A 17 -33.02 16.02 -4.91
CA PHE A 17 -32.50 14.70 -4.53
C PHE A 17 -31.49 14.24 -5.58
N ALA A 18 -30.26 13.98 -5.10
CA ALA A 18 -29.26 13.01 -5.57
C ALA A 18 -27.83 13.57 -5.39
N GLY A 19 -27.51 14.01 -4.17
CA GLY A 19 -26.11 14.00 -3.76
C GLY A 19 -25.73 12.54 -3.54
N CYS A 20 -25.07 11.90 -4.51
CA CYS A 20 -24.29 10.70 -4.21
C CYS A 20 -23.27 11.11 -3.15
N THR A 21 -23.56 10.81 -1.88
CA THR A 21 -22.67 11.09 -0.77
C THR A 21 -21.42 10.24 -0.97
N HIS A 22 -20.39 10.79 -1.60
CA HIS A 22 -19.07 10.18 -1.63
C HIS A 22 -18.61 9.99 -0.19
N LEU A 23 -18.51 8.73 0.24
CA LEU A 23 -17.97 8.40 1.56
C LEU A 23 -16.52 8.93 1.63
N PRO A 24 -16.15 9.67 2.70
CA PRO A 24 -14.80 10.22 2.80
C PRO A 24 -13.76 9.11 2.81
N ALA A 25 -12.63 9.33 2.13
CA ALA A 25 -11.55 8.35 2.03
C ALA A 25 -11.04 7.93 3.41
N THR A 26 -11.02 8.85 4.36
CA THR A 26 -10.73 8.57 5.76
C THR A 26 -11.92 8.80 6.70
N GLN A 27 -11.97 7.99 7.74
CA GLN A 27 -12.97 8.02 8.79
C GLN A 27 -12.27 7.56 10.08
N PRO A 28 -12.00 8.48 11.03
CA PRO A 28 -11.39 8.09 12.29
C PRO A 28 -12.34 7.20 13.09
N VAL A 29 -11.76 6.31 13.88
CA VAL A 29 -12.54 5.48 14.80
C VAL A 29 -12.99 6.33 15.98
N LYS A 30 -14.25 6.20 16.37
CA LYS A 30 -14.73 6.87 17.59
C LYS A 30 -14.16 6.16 18.81
N PRO A 31 -13.69 6.87 19.86
CA PRO A 31 -13.09 6.24 21.04
C PRO A 31 -14.00 5.19 21.70
N GLU A 32 -15.30 5.46 21.76
CA GLU A 32 -16.28 4.53 22.35
C GLU A 32 -16.41 3.24 21.54
N VAL A 33 -16.20 3.32 20.23
CA VAL A 33 -16.23 2.17 19.31
C VAL A 33 -14.93 1.39 19.42
N LEU A 34 -13.77 2.06 19.53
CA LEU A 34 -12.46 1.41 19.60
C LEU A 34 -12.35 0.39 20.74
N SER A 35 -12.87 0.71 21.92
CA SER A 35 -12.89 -0.23 23.06
C SER A 35 -13.80 -1.43 22.81
N ALA A 36 -14.90 -1.26 22.07
CA ALA A 36 -15.83 -2.34 21.75
C ALA A 36 -15.33 -3.25 20.60
N LEU A 37 -14.34 -2.81 19.83
CA LEU A 37 -13.75 -3.56 18.72
C LEU A 37 -12.77 -4.66 19.20
N GLN A 38 -12.35 -4.64 20.47
CA GLN A 38 -11.32 -5.53 21.00
C GLN A 38 -11.85 -6.93 21.33
N PRO A 39 -11.10 -8.01 21.08
CA PRO A 39 -9.80 -8.04 20.40
C PRO A 39 -9.95 -7.85 18.88
N VAL A 40 -8.90 -7.31 18.24
CA VAL A 40 -8.84 -7.02 16.80
C VAL A 40 -7.94 -8.06 16.11
N GLU A 41 -8.47 -8.74 15.09
CA GLU A 41 -7.67 -9.55 14.17
C GLU A 41 -7.21 -8.68 12.99
N VAL A 42 -5.93 -8.71 12.64
CA VAL A 42 -5.36 -7.90 11.56
C VAL A 42 -4.97 -8.79 10.38
N LYS A 43 -5.46 -8.44 9.19
CA LYS A 43 -5.14 -9.05 7.91
C LYS A 43 -4.47 -8.03 7.00
N VAL A 44 -3.25 -8.34 6.59
CA VAL A 44 -2.43 -7.48 5.74
C VAL A 44 -2.46 -8.07 4.34
N GLY A 45 -3.18 -7.42 3.44
CA GLY A 45 -3.21 -7.77 2.03
C GLY A 45 -2.07 -7.13 1.28
N ILE A 46 -1.25 -7.95 0.63
CA ILE A 46 -0.21 -7.46 -0.29
C ILE A 46 -0.59 -7.95 -1.68
N ASN A 47 -1.11 -7.05 -2.52
CA ASN A 47 -1.61 -7.38 -3.85
C ASN A 47 -0.52 -7.94 -4.76
N GLN A 48 0.66 -7.35 -4.70
CA GLN A 48 1.80 -7.75 -5.51
C GLN A 48 2.97 -8.09 -4.60
N PRO A 49 3.56 -9.29 -4.72
CA PRO A 49 4.67 -9.72 -3.88
C PRO A 49 5.99 -9.04 -4.23
N GLU A 50 6.04 -8.27 -5.32
CA GLU A 50 7.25 -7.71 -5.89
C GLU A 50 7.02 -6.26 -6.31
N LEU A 51 8.13 -5.50 -6.38
CA LEU A 51 8.12 -4.14 -6.88
C LEU A 51 7.70 -4.13 -8.35
N TYR A 52 6.80 -3.21 -8.70
CA TYR A 52 6.43 -2.95 -10.10
C TYR A 52 6.57 -1.46 -10.43
N ALA A 53 6.51 -1.14 -11.71
CA ALA A 53 6.44 0.24 -12.18
C ALA A 53 5.03 0.58 -12.67
N ALA A 54 4.51 1.71 -12.23
CA ALA A 54 3.30 2.28 -12.79
C ALA A 54 3.49 2.54 -14.30
N PHE A 55 2.42 2.47 -15.06
CA PHE A 55 2.43 2.84 -16.47
C PHE A 55 1.20 3.69 -16.78
N VAL A 56 1.34 4.57 -17.77
CA VAL A 56 0.24 5.43 -18.21
C VAL A 56 -0.81 4.56 -18.90
N ARG A 57 -1.98 4.44 -18.29
CA ARG A 57 -3.12 3.72 -18.88
C ARG A 57 -3.64 4.47 -20.10
N SER A 58 -3.93 3.75 -21.18
CA SER A 58 -4.77 4.27 -22.25
C SER A 58 -6.18 4.49 -21.71
N THR A 59 -6.71 5.69 -21.89
CA THR A 59 -8.08 6.07 -21.51
C THR A 59 -9.02 6.14 -22.72
N ALA A 60 -8.58 5.68 -23.90
CA ALA A 60 -9.33 5.81 -25.16
C ALA A 60 -10.69 5.09 -25.15
N GLY A 61 -10.91 4.13 -24.26
CA GLY A 61 -12.15 3.40 -23.99
C GLY A 61 -12.63 3.46 -22.53
N ALA A 62 -12.11 4.38 -21.72
CA ALA A 62 -12.38 4.47 -20.27
C ALA A 62 -13.82 4.89 -19.91
N SER A 63 -14.64 5.32 -20.88
CA SER A 63 -16.03 5.73 -20.64
C SER A 63 -16.97 4.58 -20.23
N GLY A 64 -16.55 3.32 -20.37
CA GLY A 64 -17.32 2.14 -19.91
C GLY A 64 -16.99 1.63 -18.49
N ALA A 65 -15.93 2.12 -17.84
CA ALA A 65 -15.36 1.49 -16.63
C ALA A 65 -15.77 2.11 -15.29
N ALA A 66 -16.61 3.16 -15.28
CA ALA A 66 -16.96 3.90 -14.06
C ALA A 66 -17.77 3.08 -13.03
N ALA A 67 -18.40 1.98 -13.44
CA ALA A 67 -19.24 1.16 -12.55
C ALA A 67 -18.46 0.11 -11.73
N CYS A 68 -17.21 -0.21 -12.08
CA CYS A 68 -16.44 -1.31 -11.44
C CYS A 68 -15.31 -0.83 -10.51
N ALA A 69 -15.18 0.49 -10.29
CA ALA A 69 -14.12 1.08 -9.47
C ALA A 69 -14.23 0.80 -7.95
N ALA A 70 -15.16 -0.04 -7.52
CA ALA A 70 -15.41 -0.32 -6.10
C ALA A 70 -14.50 -1.40 -5.47
N VAL A 71 -13.64 -2.08 -6.25
CA VAL A 71 -12.66 -3.05 -5.72
C VAL A 71 -11.22 -2.55 -5.94
N PRO A 72 -10.52 -2.10 -4.89
CA PRO A 72 -9.12 -1.68 -4.98
C PRO A 72 -8.21 -2.88 -5.26
N GLY A 73 -7.34 -2.79 -6.26
CA GLY A 73 -6.28 -3.77 -6.53
C GLY A 73 -6.30 -4.42 -7.92
N PHE A 74 -7.40 -4.30 -8.68
CA PHE A 74 -7.46 -4.83 -10.05
C PHE A 74 -7.03 -3.78 -11.07
N GLY A 75 -5.73 -3.54 -11.13
CA GLY A 75 -5.14 -2.89 -12.28
C GLY A 75 -5.39 -3.74 -13.54
N ILE A 76 -6.02 -3.13 -14.55
CA ILE A 76 -6.04 -3.57 -15.96
C ILE A 76 -7.07 -4.66 -16.32
N LEU A 77 -7.14 -5.80 -15.63
CA LEU A 77 -7.89 -6.95 -16.17
C LEU A 77 -9.42 -6.79 -16.12
N LEU A 78 -9.94 -6.02 -15.15
CA LEU A 78 -11.40 -5.89 -14.99
C LEU A 78 -12.03 -4.84 -15.93
N ALA A 79 -11.26 -3.91 -16.49
CA ALA A 79 -11.77 -2.94 -17.45
C ALA A 79 -12.13 -3.60 -18.81
N ALA A 80 -11.42 -4.67 -19.17
CA ALA A 80 -11.68 -5.42 -20.41
C ALA A 80 -12.98 -6.24 -20.35
N ALA A 81 -13.39 -6.71 -19.16
CA ALA A 81 -14.62 -7.49 -19.00
C ALA A 81 -15.90 -6.66 -19.19
N CYS A 82 -15.82 -5.33 -19.08
CA CYS A 82 -16.97 -4.43 -19.19
C CYS A 82 -16.97 -3.55 -20.45
N GLY A 83 -15.88 -3.50 -21.23
CA GLY A 83 -15.64 -2.51 -22.28
C GLY A 83 -15.83 -2.96 -23.74
N GLY A 84 -16.28 -4.19 -24.00
CA GLY A 84 -16.50 -4.70 -25.36
C GLY A 84 -15.24 -4.65 -26.27
N ALA A 85 -15.44 -4.59 -27.59
CA ALA A 85 -14.37 -4.68 -28.59
C ALA A 85 -13.34 -3.53 -28.52
N PHE A 86 -13.74 -2.33 -28.07
CA PHE A 86 -12.82 -1.20 -27.84
C PHE A 86 -11.96 -1.40 -26.58
N GLY A 87 -12.47 -2.15 -25.60
CA GLY A 87 -11.70 -2.60 -24.44
C GLY A 87 -10.56 -3.55 -24.81
N ALA A 88 -10.63 -4.28 -25.94
CA ALA A 88 -9.57 -5.21 -26.36
C ALA A 88 -8.33 -4.47 -26.92
N VAL A 89 -8.53 -3.40 -27.69
CA VAL A 89 -7.42 -2.57 -28.19
C VAL A 89 -6.73 -1.85 -27.03
N ASP A 90 -7.52 -1.26 -26.12
CA ASP A 90 -6.97 -0.64 -24.91
C ASP A 90 -6.31 -1.67 -23.98
N ALA A 91 -6.86 -2.88 -23.86
CA ALA A 91 -6.23 -3.96 -23.12
C ALA A 91 -4.89 -4.36 -23.74
N SER A 92 -4.77 -4.38 -25.07
CA SER A 92 -3.51 -4.71 -25.76
C SER A 92 -2.44 -3.63 -25.55
N VAL A 93 -2.79 -2.34 -25.64
CA VAL A 93 -1.87 -1.21 -25.39
C VAL A 93 -1.46 -1.18 -23.92
N ASN A 94 -2.41 -1.37 -23.01
CA ASN A 94 -2.13 -1.44 -21.58
C ASN A 94 -1.29 -2.67 -21.24
N ALA A 95 -1.53 -3.82 -21.86
CA ALA A 95 -0.73 -5.03 -21.67
C ALA A 95 0.70 -4.85 -22.19
N ALA A 96 0.89 -4.22 -23.36
CA ALA A 96 2.22 -3.90 -23.88
C ALA A 96 2.98 -2.93 -22.97
N ARG A 97 2.31 -1.88 -22.47
CA ARG A 97 2.91 -0.91 -21.53
C ARG A 97 3.22 -1.54 -20.17
N ALA A 98 2.33 -2.37 -19.64
CA ALA A 98 2.56 -3.12 -18.42
C ALA A 98 3.76 -4.07 -18.59
N LYS A 99 3.85 -4.80 -19.72
CA LYS A 99 5.00 -5.66 -20.01
C LYS A 99 6.31 -4.88 -20.08
N ALA A 100 6.33 -3.74 -20.77
CA ALA A 100 7.52 -2.89 -20.85
C ALA A 100 7.92 -2.35 -19.47
N ALA A 101 6.96 -1.97 -18.62
CA ALA A 101 7.20 -1.53 -17.26
C ALA A 101 7.78 -2.66 -16.38
N GLU A 102 7.24 -3.88 -16.48
CA GLU A 102 7.76 -5.07 -15.80
C GLU A 102 9.19 -5.43 -16.24
N GLU A 103 9.48 -5.35 -17.54
CA GLU A 103 10.83 -5.58 -18.05
C GLU A 103 11.81 -4.51 -17.54
N SER A 104 11.36 -3.26 -17.43
CA SER A 104 12.18 -2.12 -17.00
C SER A 104 12.47 -2.13 -15.49
N VAL A 105 11.56 -2.66 -14.67
CA VAL A 105 11.74 -2.73 -13.22
C VAL A 105 12.51 -3.97 -12.76
N ARG A 106 12.66 -4.98 -13.63
CA ARG A 106 13.39 -6.23 -13.34
C ARG A 106 14.78 -6.02 -12.72
N PRO A 107 15.65 -5.13 -13.22
CA PRO A 107 16.96 -4.90 -12.63
C PRO A 107 16.90 -4.38 -11.19
N LEU A 108 15.80 -3.74 -10.79
CA LEU A 108 15.59 -3.27 -9.42
C LEU A 108 14.98 -4.37 -8.54
N LYS A 109 14.14 -5.25 -9.11
CA LYS A 109 13.61 -6.43 -8.40
C LYS A 109 14.73 -7.38 -7.98
N ASP A 110 15.70 -7.60 -8.87
CA ASP A 110 16.85 -8.46 -8.59
C ASP A 110 17.66 -7.96 -7.37
N GLU A 111 17.77 -6.65 -7.18
CA GLU A 111 18.45 -6.04 -6.02
C GLU A 111 17.68 -6.17 -4.70
N LEU A 112 16.39 -6.50 -4.77
CA LEU A 112 15.48 -6.62 -3.62
C LEU A 112 15.23 -8.07 -3.19
N VAL A 113 15.85 -9.06 -3.84
CA VAL A 113 15.68 -10.50 -3.53
C VAL A 113 15.90 -10.82 -2.05
N ASP A 114 16.86 -10.15 -1.41
CA ASP A 114 17.18 -10.39 0.00
C ASP A 114 16.26 -9.63 0.98
N VAL A 115 15.40 -8.75 0.48
CA VAL A 115 14.48 -7.96 1.31
C VAL A 115 13.22 -8.77 1.56
N SER A 116 13.11 -9.30 2.78
CA SER A 116 11.90 -9.98 3.24
C SER A 116 10.78 -8.99 3.57
N PHE A 117 10.19 -8.39 2.54
CA PHE A 117 9.15 -7.35 2.66
C PHE A 117 8.00 -7.78 3.57
N ASP A 118 7.51 -9.01 3.41
CA ASP A 118 6.42 -9.56 4.22
C ASP A 118 6.79 -9.60 5.71
N GLN A 119 7.99 -10.03 6.04
CA GLN A 119 8.45 -10.08 7.42
C GLN A 119 8.56 -8.67 8.01
N LEU A 120 9.22 -7.75 7.30
CA LEU A 120 9.37 -6.36 7.72
C LEU A 120 8.01 -5.70 7.94
N MET A 121 7.05 -5.92 7.04
CA MET A 121 5.72 -5.35 7.17
C MET A 121 4.96 -5.92 8.37
N ARG A 122 5.00 -7.25 8.57
CA ARG A 122 4.35 -7.90 9.72
C ARG A 122 4.90 -7.38 11.03
N GLU A 123 6.23 -7.31 11.15
CA GLU A 123 6.91 -6.82 12.35
C GLU A 123 6.57 -5.35 12.60
N SER A 124 6.66 -4.50 11.58
CA SER A 124 6.36 -3.07 11.69
C SER A 124 4.90 -2.80 12.07
N ILE A 125 3.93 -3.52 11.48
CA ILE A 125 2.51 -3.43 11.86
C ILE A 125 2.33 -3.86 13.31
N THR A 126 2.87 -5.03 13.67
CA THR A 126 2.70 -5.60 15.01
C THR A 126 3.23 -4.62 16.06
N GLN A 127 4.45 -4.13 15.88
CA GLN A 127 5.07 -3.16 16.77
C GLN A 127 4.28 -1.85 16.82
N SER A 128 3.89 -1.30 15.67
CA SER A 128 3.17 -0.02 15.61
C SER A 128 1.80 -0.12 16.29
N LEU A 129 1.01 -1.16 16.00
CA LEU A 129 -0.33 -1.31 16.56
C LEU A 129 -0.31 -1.65 18.06
N GLN A 130 0.73 -2.32 18.56
CA GLN A 130 0.91 -2.55 20.01
C GLN A 130 1.10 -1.24 20.80
N THR A 131 1.52 -0.15 20.15
CA THR A 131 1.62 1.17 20.81
C THR A 131 0.27 1.85 21.00
N VAL A 132 -0.80 1.37 20.36
CA VAL A 132 -2.15 1.98 20.44
C VAL A 132 -2.77 1.66 21.80
N PRO A 133 -3.02 2.65 22.67
CA PRO A 133 -3.56 2.38 24.01
C PRO A 133 -4.93 1.71 23.95
N GLY A 134 -5.10 0.62 24.71
CA GLY A 134 -6.36 -0.13 24.78
C GLY A 134 -6.63 -1.03 23.58
N MET A 135 -5.73 -1.12 22.60
CA MET A 135 -5.83 -2.10 21.51
C MET A 135 -5.25 -3.46 21.95
N GLN A 136 -6.05 -4.51 21.80
CA GLN A 136 -5.69 -5.90 22.00
C GLN A 136 -5.65 -6.59 20.63
N LEU A 137 -4.45 -6.85 20.14
CA LEU A 137 -4.25 -7.59 18.90
C LEU A 137 -4.41 -9.08 19.16
N GLU A 138 -5.33 -9.72 18.45
CA GLU A 138 -5.48 -11.19 18.47
C GLU A 138 -4.38 -11.86 17.65
N SER A 139 -4.25 -11.42 16.40
CA SER A 139 -3.25 -11.93 15.46
C SER A 139 -3.01 -10.94 14.32
N VAL A 140 -1.83 -11.02 13.72
CA VAL A 140 -1.46 -10.29 12.50
C VAL A 140 -1.05 -11.32 11.46
N ALA A 141 -1.79 -11.41 10.35
CA ALA A 141 -1.49 -12.35 9.27
C ALA A 141 -1.38 -11.62 7.93
N ILE A 142 -0.43 -12.04 7.10
CA ILE A 142 -0.28 -11.56 5.73
C ILE A 142 -1.04 -12.50 4.80
N THR A 143 -1.72 -11.93 3.80
CA THR A 143 -2.34 -12.66 2.71
C THR A 143 -1.95 -12.03 1.37
N LYS A 144 -1.70 -12.89 0.38
CA LYS A 144 -1.52 -12.49 -1.02
C LYS A 144 -2.82 -12.57 -1.82
N THR A 145 -3.86 -13.19 -1.24
CA THR A 145 -5.19 -13.26 -1.87
C THR A 145 -6.03 -12.09 -1.38
N VAL A 146 -5.96 -10.99 -2.12
CA VAL A 146 -6.70 -9.76 -1.83
C VAL A 146 -7.89 -9.67 -2.78
N THR A 147 -8.94 -10.43 -2.45
CA THR A 147 -10.22 -10.39 -3.17
C THR A 147 -11.34 -10.15 -2.18
N THR A 148 -12.41 -9.50 -2.64
CA THR A 148 -13.60 -9.25 -1.80
C THR A 148 -14.12 -10.55 -1.19
N ASP A 149 -14.18 -11.63 -1.98
CA ASP A 149 -14.67 -12.93 -1.52
C ASP A 149 -13.75 -13.58 -0.49
N ALA A 150 -12.43 -13.52 -0.69
CA ALA A 150 -11.48 -14.06 0.27
C ALA A 150 -11.51 -13.27 1.60
N TYR A 151 -11.66 -11.95 1.51
CA TYR A 151 -11.80 -11.09 2.68
C TYR A 151 -13.12 -11.31 3.40
N GLU A 152 -14.24 -11.45 2.68
CA GLU A 152 -15.54 -11.81 3.23
C GLU A 152 -15.47 -13.15 3.98
N LYS A 153 -14.85 -14.17 3.37
CA LYS A 153 -14.67 -15.48 3.99
C LYS A 153 -13.82 -15.38 5.26
N THR A 154 -12.72 -14.63 5.20
CA THR A 154 -11.85 -14.38 6.36
C THR A 154 -12.60 -13.64 7.46
N PHE A 155 -13.33 -12.59 7.10
CA PHE A 155 -14.14 -11.78 8.01
C PHE A 155 -15.22 -12.61 8.68
N LYS A 156 -15.87 -13.55 7.98
CA LYS A 156 -16.91 -14.47 8.50
C LYS A 156 -16.31 -15.65 9.29
N ALA A 157 -15.06 -16.03 9.04
CA ALA A 157 -14.37 -17.11 9.77
C ALA A 157 -13.69 -16.67 11.08
N SER A 158 -13.34 -15.38 11.20
CA SER A 158 -12.73 -14.79 12.41
C SER A 158 -13.49 -15.12 13.71
N LYS A 159 -12.83 -15.08 14.87
CA LYS A 159 -13.52 -15.17 16.18
C LYS A 159 -13.40 -13.86 16.97
N SER A 160 -12.64 -12.90 16.45
CA SER A 160 -12.39 -11.61 17.07
C SER A 160 -13.61 -10.71 16.99
N ASN A 161 -13.69 -9.72 17.88
CA ASN A 161 -14.81 -8.77 17.88
C ASN A 161 -14.77 -7.83 16.68
N SER A 162 -13.61 -7.67 16.06
CA SER A 162 -13.44 -6.96 14.80
C SER A 162 -12.30 -7.52 13.97
N VAL A 163 -12.31 -7.19 12.68
CA VAL A 163 -11.22 -7.50 11.75
C VAL A 163 -10.76 -6.22 11.09
N MET A 164 -9.45 -5.98 11.14
CA MET A 164 -8.77 -4.91 10.42
C MET A 164 -8.16 -5.48 9.13
N PHE A 165 -8.49 -4.89 8.00
CA PHE A 165 -7.82 -5.15 6.73
C PHE A 165 -6.90 -3.98 6.40
N ILE A 166 -5.63 -4.29 6.13
CA ILE A 166 -4.63 -3.32 5.66
C ILE A 166 -4.22 -3.77 4.27
N ASN A 167 -4.65 -3.04 3.25
CA ASN A 167 -4.20 -3.29 1.89
C ASN A 167 -2.97 -2.43 1.62
N LEU A 168 -1.87 -3.09 1.28
CA LEU A 168 -0.62 -2.45 0.94
C LEU A 168 -0.33 -2.63 -0.55
N ASP A 169 0.13 -1.55 -1.15
CA ASP A 169 0.66 -1.52 -2.51
C ASP A 169 1.94 -0.69 -2.55
N TYR A 170 2.93 -1.10 -3.33
CA TYR A 170 4.19 -0.36 -3.49
C TYR A 170 4.67 -0.44 -4.93
N HIS A 171 5.05 0.69 -5.49
CA HIS A 171 5.42 0.80 -6.90
C HIS A 171 6.33 1.99 -7.16
N LEU A 172 7.05 1.94 -8.28
CA LEU A 172 7.74 3.09 -8.84
C LEU A 172 6.82 3.88 -9.76
N SER A 173 6.98 5.19 -9.80
CA SER A 173 6.32 6.05 -10.79
C SER A 173 6.71 5.66 -12.23
N THR A 174 5.94 6.13 -13.21
CA THR A 174 6.13 5.77 -14.63
C THR A 174 7.49 6.13 -15.20
N ASP A 175 8.09 7.18 -14.65
CA ASP A 175 9.43 7.68 -14.97
C ASP A 175 10.51 7.13 -14.04
N PHE A 176 10.16 6.21 -13.13
CA PHE A 176 11.04 5.65 -12.10
C PHE A 176 11.65 6.71 -11.16
N SER A 177 11.12 7.93 -11.09
CA SER A 177 11.69 8.98 -10.23
C SER A 177 11.34 8.81 -8.75
N THR A 178 10.20 8.18 -8.45
CA THR A 178 9.60 8.16 -7.12
C THR A 178 9.11 6.76 -6.76
N LEU A 179 9.49 6.28 -5.58
CA LEU A 179 8.86 5.12 -4.95
C LEU A 179 7.64 5.60 -4.17
N GLU A 180 6.51 4.94 -4.38
CA GLU A 180 5.29 5.12 -3.60
C GLU A 180 4.97 3.84 -2.82
N VAL A 181 4.63 3.99 -1.54
CA VAL A 181 4.05 2.93 -0.71
C VAL A 181 2.72 3.42 -0.20
N SER A 182 1.65 2.72 -0.50
CA SER A 182 0.31 3.04 -0.03
C SER A 182 -0.18 1.99 0.95
N ALA A 183 -0.80 2.44 2.05
CA ALA A 183 -1.40 1.61 3.06
C ALA A 183 -2.83 2.09 3.31
N ARG A 184 -3.80 1.23 2.99
CA ARG A 184 -5.22 1.49 3.23
C ARG A 184 -5.75 0.61 4.35
N GLY A 185 -6.06 1.21 5.48
CA GLY A 185 -6.61 0.53 6.65
C GLY A 185 -8.13 0.62 6.72
N LEU A 186 -8.80 -0.49 7.00
CA LEU A 186 -10.24 -0.57 7.23
C LEU A 186 -10.51 -1.47 8.44
N ILE A 187 -11.30 -1.01 9.42
CA ILE A 187 -11.75 -1.88 10.53
C ILE A 187 -13.25 -2.13 10.42
N TYR A 188 -13.62 -3.41 10.46
CA TYR A 188 -15.00 -3.88 10.39
C TYR A 188 -15.43 -4.53 11.72
N PRO A 189 -16.51 -4.04 12.34
CA PRO A 189 -17.08 -4.67 13.52
C PRO A 189 -17.74 -6.02 13.17
N ARG A 190 -17.36 -7.07 13.89
CA ARG A 190 -17.87 -8.43 13.70
C ARG A 190 -18.77 -8.87 14.86
N GLY A 191 -18.28 -8.77 16.10
CA GLY A 191 -19.00 -9.19 17.29
C GLY A 191 -20.24 -8.34 17.55
N ALA A 192 -21.26 -8.90 18.20
CA ALA A 192 -22.52 -8.21 18.48
C ALA A 192 -22.32 -6.92 19.29
N THR A 193 -21.37 -6.92 20.24
CA THR A 193 -20.97 -5.75 21.05
C THR A 193 -20.35 -4.65 20.19
N ALA A 194 -19.38 -5.01 19.35
CA ALA A 194 -18.71 -4.11 18.41
C ALA A 194 -19.70 -3.50 17.42
N ARG A 195 -20.58 -4.32 16.84
CA ARG A 195 -21.61 -3.88 15.88
C ARG A 195 -22.63 -2.96 16.54
N LYS A 196 -23.06 -3.26 17.76
CA LYS A 196 -23.94 -2.38 18.55
C LYS A 196 -23.28 -1.02 18.81
N ALA A 197 -22.02 -0.99 19.23
CA ALA A 197 -21.27 0.25 19.44
C ALA A 197 -21.13 1.06 18.14
N ALA A 198 -20.93 0.36 17.02
CA ALA A 198 -20.87 0.93 15.67
C ALA A 198 -22.22 1.36 15.10
N LYS A 199 -23.34 1.12 15.81
CA LYS A 199 -24.72 1.35 15.33
C LYS A 199 -25.06 0.54 14.06
N LEU A 200 -24.48 -0.65 13.94
CA LEU A 200 -24.79 -1.61 12.89
C LEU A 200 -25.75 -2.69 13.42
N PRO A 201 -26.50 -3.39 12.55
CA PRO A 201 -27.26 -4.57 12.95
C PRO A 201 -26.37 -5.57 13.70
N THR A 202 -26.84 -6.13 14.81
CA THR A 202 -26.02 -7.03 15.65
C THR A 202 -25.64 -8.32 14.95
N SER A 203 -26.48 -8.79 14.02
CA SER A 203 -26.17 -9.88 13.10
C SER A 203 -25.45 -9.40 11.85
N ILE A 204 -24.64 -10.27 11.27
CA ILE A 204 -24.01 -10.07 9.96
C ILE A 204 -25.04 -10.49 8.90
N SER A 205 -25.25 -9.66 7.88
CA SER A 205 -26.13 -10.01 6.76
C SER A 205 -25.61 -11.26 6.06
N THR A 206 -26.49 -12.21 5.79
CA THR A 206 -26.18 -13.40 4.99
C THR A 206 -26.54 -13.18 3.52
N THR A 207 -27.18 -12.05 3.20
CA THR A 207 -27.63 -11.72 1.85
C THR A 207 -26.48 -11.19 1.00
N PRO A 208 -26.21 -11.76 -0.19
CA PRO A 208 -25.12 -11.31 -1.06
C PRO A 208 -25.22 -9.83 -1.50
N SER A 209 -26.44 -9.27 -1.58
CA SER A 209 -26.65 -7.86 -1.94
C SER A 209 -26.24 -6.86 -0.85
N GLU A 210 -25.93 -7.35 0.36
CA GLU A 210 -25.51 -6.55 1.50
C GLU A 210 -24.19 -7.11 2.06
N PRO A 211 -23.07 -6.92 1.34
CA PRO A 211 -21.80 -7.50 1.74
C PRO A 211 -21.40 -7.01 3.12
N ALA A 212 -20.89 -7.92 3.95
CA ALA A 212 -20.47 -7.60 5.30
C ALA A 212 -19.36 -6.54 5.31
N LEU A 213 -18.53 -6.57 4.25
CA LEU A 213 -17.41 -5.66 4.05
C LEU A 213 -17.73 -4.42 3.20
N ALA A 214 -19.01 -4.11 2.98
CA ALA A 214 -19.40 -2.85 2.33
C ALA A 214 -18.77 -1.64 3.05
N LEU A 215 -18.28 -0.65 2.31
CA LEU A 215 -17.47 0.45 2.86
C LEU A 215 -18.18 1.26 3.96
N GLN A 216 -19.52 1.32 3.92
CA GLN A 216 -20.35 1.95 4.94
C GLN A 216 -20.36 1.20 6.29
N ASN A 217 -20.01 -0.09 6.30
CA ASN A 217 -19.93 -0.91 7.51
C ASN A 217 -18.57 -0.76 8.22
N ALA A 218 -17.58 -0.11 7.59
CA ALA A 218 -16.29 0.15 8.21
C ALA A 218 -16.40 1.25 9.26
N THR A 219 -15.94 0.98 10.48
CA THR A 219 -15.89 1.98 11.57
C THR A 219 -14.63 2.82 11.58
N TYR A 220 -13.62 2.36 10.85
CA TYR A 220 -12.36 3.03 10.64
C TYR A 220 -11.99 2.94 9.16
N ARG A 221 -11.53 4.05 8.58
CA ARG A 221 -10.94 4.10 7.24
C ARG A 221 -9.74 5.01 7.26
N SER A 222 -8.62 4.56 6.71
CA SER A 222 -7.45 5.38 6.47
C SER A 222 -6.87 5.11 5.10
N ASN A 223 -6.24 6.15 4.56
CA ASN A 223 -5.48 6.10 3.34
C ASN A 223 -4.18 6.86 3.59
N ILE A 224 -3.08 6.12 3.62
CA ILE A 224 -1.75 6.64 3.91
C ILE A 224 -0.88 6.36 2.70
N ILE A 225 -0.17 7.39 2.23
CA ILE A 225 0.70 7.32 1.06
C ILE A 225 2.07 7.87 1.47
N TYR A 226 3.09 7.05 1.32
CA TYR A 226 4.48 7.43 1.46
C TYR A 226 5.08 7.64 0.07
N ARG A 227 5.82 8.73 -0.12
CA ARG A 227 6.50 9.04 -1.38
C ARG A 227 7.96 9.37 -1.14
N ALA A 228 8.85 8.68 -1.82
CA ALA A 228 10.28 8.94 -1.79
C ALA A 228 10.81 9.16 -3.22
N LYS A 229 11.11 10.42 -3.54
CA LYS A 229 11.77 10.78 -4.80
C LYS A 229 13.27 10.55 -4.68
N HIS A 230 13.88 9.89 -5.66
CA HIS A 230 15.33 9.72 -5.70
C HIS A 230 16.01 11.11 -5.83
N PRO A 231 17.06 11.43 -5.05
CA PRO A 231 17.69 12.76 -5.09
C PRO A 231 18.27 13.13 -6.46
N ALA A 232 18.76 12.12 -7.20
CA ALA A 232 19.30 12.28 -8.55
C ALA A 232 18.24 12.09 -9.66
N ALA A 233 16.95 11.97 -9.32
CA ALA A 233 15.93 11.73 -10.32
C ALA A 233 15.72 12.94 -11.26
N GLY A 234 15.67 12.66 -12.56
CA GLY A 234 15.27 13.59 -13.62
C GLY A 234 14.14 13.01 -14.47
N ASP A 235 14.00 13.51 -15.70
CA ASP A 235 12.92 13.09 -16.62
C ASP A 235 13.25 11.81 -17.41
N ASP A 236 14.47 11.28 -17.27
CA ASP A 236 14.95 10.10 -18.00
C ASP A 236 14.82 8.84 -17.15
N ALA A 237 13.87 7.97 -17.51
CA ALA A 237 13.59 6.73 -16.81
C ALA A 237 14.81 5.79 -16.72
N THR A 238 15.66 5.73 -17.76
CA THR A 238 16.84 4.85 -17.76
C THR A 238 17.88 5.34 -16.75
N LYS A 239 18.08 6.66 -16.69
CA LYS A 239 18.97 7.27 -15.68
C LYS A 239 18.41 7.10 -14.27
N ASN A 240 17.09 7.21 -14.10
CA ASN A 240 16.45 7.01 -12.81
C ASN A 240 16.58 5.56 -12.31
N ILE A 241 16.40 4.56 -13.19
CA ILE A 241 16.66 3.15 -12.87
C ILE A 241 18.12 2.95 -12.44
N ALA A 242 19.08 3.49 -13.20
CA ALA A 242 20.50 3.41 -12.85
C ALA A 242 20.80 4.07 -11.50
N ALA A 243 20.16 5.20 -11.21
CA ALA A 243 20.30 5.91 -9.94
C ALA A 243 19.75 5.08 -8.75
N TRP A 244 18.57 4.47 -8.90
CA TRP A 244 18.03 3.56 -7.89
C TRP A 244 18.87 2.31 -7.67
N LYS A 245 19.56 1.82 -8.71
CA LYS A 245 20.43 0.64 -8.64
C LYS A 245 21.80 0.94 -8.03
N ALA A 246 22.24 2.20 -8.05
CA ALA A 246 23.52 2.62 -7.50
C ALA A 246 23.67 2.17 -6.03
N ASP A 247 24.92 1.92 -5.64
CA ASP A 247 25.28 1.47 -4.28
C ASP A 247 24.46 0.26 -3.81
N ASN A 248 24.29 -0.76 -4.68
CA ASN A 248 23.51 -1.99 -4.42
C ASN A 248 22.06 -1.71 -4.02
N ALA A 249 21.46 -0.76 -4.73
CA ALA A 249 20.13 -0.23 -4.49
C ALA A 249 19.87 0.28 -3.06
N ARG A 250 20.91 0.85 -2.41
CA ARG A 250 20.81 1.38 -1.05
C ARG A 250 19.64 2.35 -0.87
N PHE A 251 19.47 3.29 -1.80
CA PHE A 251 18.38 4.26 -1.73
C PHE A 251 17.00 3.59 -1.83
N LEU A 252 16.85 2.58 -2.69
CA LEU A 252 15.59 1.85 -2.87
C LEU A 252 15.23 1.02 -1.63
N LYS A 253 16.21 0.28 -1.09
CA LYS A 253 16.04 -0.52 0.14
C LYS A 253 15.64 0.35 1.32
N MET A 254 16.32 1.48 1.50
CA MET A 254 16.01 2.45 2.54
C MET A 254 14.62 3.08 2.35
N ALA A 255 14.25 3.44 1.12
CA ALA A 255 12.94 4.00 0.83
C ALA A 255 11.80 3.01 1.12
N LEU A 256 11.99 1.71 0.83
CA LEU A 256 11.02 0.67 1.17
C LEU A 256 10.89 0.46 2.67
N GLN A 257 12.02 0.38 3.39
CA GLN A 257 12.03 0.20 4.84
C GLN A 257 11.41 1.39 5.57
N ASP A 258 11.80 2.61 5.21
CA ASP A 258 11.21 3.83 5.76
C ASP A 258 9.73 3.94 5.36
N GLY A 259 9.37 3.60 4.12
CA GLY A 259 7.98 3.58 3.66
C GLY A 259 7.08 2.66 4.48
N ILE A 260 7.56 1.45 4.82
CA ILE A 260 6.88 0.53 5.74
C ILE A 260 6.74 1.18 7.12
N ALA A 261 7.86 1.65 7.70
CA ALA A 261 7.89 2.18 9.05
C ALA A 261 6.98 3.41 9.22
N GLN A 262 7.06 4.38 8.29
CA GLN A 262 6.22 5.57 8.30
C GLN A 262 4.75 5.20 8.10
N SER A 263 4.43 4.31 7.15
CA SER A 263 3.04 3.95 6.87
C SER A 263 2.38 3.28 8.07
N THR A 264 3.07 2.37 8.77
CA THR A 264 2.53 1.70 9.96
C THR A 264 2.48 2.60 11.19
N ALA A 265 3.47 3.47 11.37
CA ALA A 265 3.47 4.46 12.45
C ALA A 265 2.32 5.46 12.29
N LEU A 266 2.11 5.97 11.07
CA LEU A 266 0.99 6.85 10.75
C LEU A 266 -0.36 6.15 10.93
N LEU A 267 -0.47 4.88 10.57
CA LEU A 267 -1.68 4.09 10.79
C LEU A 267 -2.00 3.97 12.29
N ALA A 268 -1.01 3.65 13.11
CA ALA A 268 -1.16 3.58 14.56
C ALA A 268 -1.49 4.95 15.18
N ALA A 269 -0.87 6.02 14.70
CA ALA A 269 -1.15 7.38 15.15
C ALA A 269 -2.57 7.83 14.74
N ASP A 270 -3.03 7.49 13.54
CA ASP A 270 -4.36 7.83 13.06
C ASP A 270 -5.47 7.09 13.83
N LEU A 271 -5.23 5.86 14.28
CA LEU A 271 -6.13 5.14 15.20
C LEU A 271 -6.25 5.81 16.58
N GLN A 272 -5.22 6.54 17.01
CA GLN A 272 -5.21 7.28 18.27
C GLN A 272 -5.73 8.71 18.13
N SER A 273 -5.81 9.22 16.89
CA SER A 273 -6.25 10.57 16.61
C SER A 273 -7.70 10.75 17.03
N LYS A 274 -7.92 11.63 18.02
CA LYS A 274 -9.27 12.08 18.41
C LYS A 274 -9.90 13.02 17.37
N HIS A 275 -9.18 13.36 16.30
CA HIS A 275 -9.57 14.44 15.43
C HIS A 275 -10.33 13.98 14.18
N PRO A 276 -11.49 14.60 13.92
CA PRO A 276 -12.18 14.47 12.64
C PRO A 276 -11.25 14.97 11.52
N VAL A 277 -11.63 14.70 10.28
CA VAL A 277 -10.98 15.04 9.00
C VAL A 277 -10.60 16.54 8.85
N TYR A 278 -10.74 17.38 9.89
CA TYR A 278 -10.68 18.84 9.90
C TYR A 278 -9.83 19.46 11.03
N ALA A 279 -8.77 18.79 11.51
CA ALA A 279 -7.81 19.46 12.39
C ALA A 279 -7.21 20.71 11.69
N PRO A 280 -6.97 21.83 12.40
CA PRO A 280 -6.47 23.06 11.81
C PRO A 280 -5.09 22.84 11.17
N ALA A 281 -4.97 23.21 9.90
CA ALA A 281 -3.71 23.16 9.15
C ALA A 281 -2.71 24.15 9.72
N THR A 282 -1.43 23.76 9.83
CA THR A 282 -0.35 24.72 10.15
C THR A 282 -0.05 25.64 8.96
N ALA A 283 -0.24 25.14 7.74
CA ALA A 283 -0.19 25.88 6.49
C ALA A 283 -0.96 25.15 5.38
N LYS A 284 -1.43 25.89 4.35
CA LYS A 284 -1.90 25.31 3.09
C LYS A 284 -0.74 25.25 2.11
N VAL A 285 -0.48 24.07 1.55
CA VAL A 285 0.60 23.82 0.60
C VAL A 285 -0.01 23.51 -0.77
N ASP A 286 0.53 24.14 -1.81
CA ASP A 286 0.28 23.76 -3.19
C ASP A 286 1.08 22.51 -3.53
N VAL A 287 0.37 21.44 -3.90
CA VAL A 287 0.96 20.17 -4.31
C VAL A 287 0.67 19.94 -5.78
N PRO A 288 1.67 19.59 -6.62
CA PRO A 288 1.42 19.28 -8.02
C PRO A 288 0.37 18.16 -8.19
N PRO A 289 -0.57 18.28 -9.15
CA PRO A 289 -0.72 19.31 -10.17
C PRO A 289 -1.74 20.41 -9.80
N GLY A 290 -1.67 20.98 -8.59
CA GLY A 290 -2.52 22.09 -8.13
C GLY A 290 -3.52 21.74 -7.02
N LEU A 291 -3.34 20.61 -6.35
CA LEU A 291 -4.12 20.23 -5.18
C LEU A 291 -3.62 20.99 -3.94
N LYS A 292 -4.55 21.45 -3.11
CA LYS A 292 -4.22 22.05 -1.80
C LYS A 292 -4.18 20.95 -0.75
N ALA A 293 -3.08 20.84 -0.02
CA ALA A 293 -2.97 19.98 1.15
C ALA A 293 -2.62 20.81 2.40
N ASN A 294 -2.98 20.29 3.57
CA ASN A 294 -2.64 20.87 4.85
C ASN A 294 -1.30 20.29 5.33
N LEU A 295 -0.33 21.13 5.65
CA LEU A 295 0.89 20.68 6.34
C LEU A 295 0.51 20.28 7.78
N VAL A 296 0.77 19.03 8.13
CA VAL A 296 0.53 18.48 9.47
C VAL A 296 1.81 18.56 10.30
N SER A 297 2.94 18.14 9.73
CA SER A 297 4.25 18.23 10.36
C SER A 297 5.36 18.28 9.32
N GLN A 298 6.52 18.79 9.71
CA GLN A 298 7.74 18.80 8.89
C GLN A 298 8.94 18.57 9.78
N GLY A 299 9.85 17.72 9.32
CA GLY A 299 11.13 17.45 9.97
C GLY A 299 12.24 17.21 8.94
N ASN A 300 13.41 16.80 9.42
CA ASN A 300 14.57 16.58 8.54
C ASN A 300 14.34 15.44 7.54
N THR A 301 13.58 14.41 7.91
CA THR A 301 13.34 13.23 7.08
C THR A 301 12.16 13.37 6.11
N GLY A 302 11.37 14.44 6.21
CA GLY A 302 10.23 14.64 5.32
C GLY A 302 9.16 15.55 5.88
N LYS A 303 8.02 15.60 5.17
CA LYS A 303 6.84 16.37 5.55
C LYS A 303 5.60 15.49 5.49
N LEU A 304 4.72 15.64 6.49
CA LEU A 304 3.41 15.00 6.51
C LEU A 304 2.36 16.01 6.05
N LEU A 305 1.64 15.65 5.01
CA LEU A 305 0.56 16.40 4.40
C LEU A 305 -0.77 15.68 4.64
N ARG A 306 -1.86 16.45 4.77
CA ARG A 306 -3.23 15.94 4.83
C ARG A 306 -4.05 16.54 3.71
N TYR A 307 -4.62 15.70 2.87
CA TYR A 307 -5.45 16.13 1.73
C TYR A 307 -6.90 16.37 2.15
N PRO A 308 -7.71 17.07 1.33
CA PRO A 308 -9.11 17.39 1.66
C PRO A 308 -10.01 16.17 1.87
N ASP A 309 -9.66 15.03 1.25
CA ASP A 309 -10.33 13.73 1.44
C ASP A 309 -9.94 13.04 2.76
N GLY A 310 -9.02 13.66 3.51
CA GLY A 310 -8.45 13.20 4.77
C GLY A 310 -7.29 12.21 4.62
N SER A 311 -6.85 11.90 3.40
CA SER A 311 -5.68 11.05 3.16
C SER A 311 -4.41 11.70 3.69
N LEU A 312 -3.51 10.88 4.23
CA LEU A 312 -2.20 11.31 4.76
C LEU A 312 -1.11 10.98 3.75
N TYR A 313 -0.27 11.97 3.44
CA TYR A 313 0.86 11.82 2.54
C TYR A 313 2.15 12.16 3.26
N PHE A 314 3.08 11.23 3.36
CA PHE A 314 4.43 11.50 3.83
C PHE A 314 5.38 11.63 2.65
N ASP A 315 5.83 12.86 2.39
CA ASP A 315 6.84 13.14 1.37
C ASP A 315 8.23 13.07 2.03
N ALA A 316 8.95 11.99 1.78
CA ALA A 316 10.26 11.74 2.36
C ALA A 316 11.35 12.57 1.68
N ALA A 317 12.21 13.16 2.50
CA ALA A 317 13.48 13.73 2.09
C ALA A 317 14.52 12.59 2.04
N LEU A 318 14.47 11.76 1.00
CA LEU A 318 15.16 10.47 0.97
C LEU A 318 16.68 10.57 1.22
N ALA A 319 17.35 11.62 0.73
CA ALA A 319 18.76 11.86 1.05
C ALA A 319 19.04 11.92 2.56
N ASN A 320 18.16 12.58 3.31
CA ASN A 320 18.27 12.71 4.76
C ASN A 320 17.91 11.42 5.48
N VAL A 321 16.93 10.66 4.96
CA VAL A 321 16.58 9.32 5.46
C VAL A 321 17.79 8.39 5.36
N VAL A 322 18.43 8.34 4.19
CA VAL A 322 19.62 7.50 3.96
C VAL A 322 20.82 7.94 4.79
N ALA A 323 20.99 9.25 5.01
CA ALA A 323 22.05 9.81 5.85
C ALA A 323 21.84 9.51 7.35
N ALA A 324 20.60 9.39 7.80
CA ALA A 324 20.26 9.08 9.20
C ALA A 324 20.27 7.56 9.51
N ALA A 325 20.36 6.70 8.50
CA ALA A 325 20.30 5.26 8.67
C ALA A 325 21.56 4.69 9.34
N PRO A 326 21.44 3.75 10.30
CA PRO A 326 22.59 3.08 10.89
C PRO A 326 23.42 2.33 9.83
N PRO A 327 24.76 2.26 9.97
CA PRO A 327 25.66 1.69 8.96
C PRO A 327 25.41 0.19 8.67
N ALA A 328 24.77 -0.55 9.58
CA ALA A 328 24.40 -1.95 9.37
C ALA A 328 23.34 -2.15 8.25
N VAL A 329 22.59 -1.11 7.91
CA VAL A 329 21.64 -1.10 6.78
C VAL A 329 22.32 -0.61 5.48
N ALA A 330 23.50 0.03 5.61
CA ALA A 330 24.26 0.57 4.49
C ALA A 330 25.21 -0.45 3.83
N ALA A 331 25.41 -1.63 4.44
CA ALA A 331 26.27 -2.67 3.91
C ALA A 331 25.50 -3.99 3.75
N ALA A 332 25.13 -4.33 2.51
CA ALA A 332 25.09 -5.74 2.14
C ALA A 332 26.53 -6.29 2.27
N PRO A 333 26.72 -7.53 2.74
CA PRO A 333 28.06 -8.09 2.88
C PRO A 333 28.72 -8.08 1.49
N ALA A 334 29.86 -7.40 1.37
CA ALA A 334 30.75 -7.62 0.26
C ALA A 334 30.98 -9.13 0.17
N ALA A 335 30.79 -9.70 -1.02
CA ALA A 335 31.15 -11.08 -1.31
C ALA A 335 32.51 -11.38 -0.65
N PRO A 336 32.69 -12.52 0.03
CA PRO A 336 33.94 -12.80 0.70
C PRO A 336 35.05 -12.69 -0.33
N ALA A 337 35.95 -11.73 -0.12
CA ALA A 337 37.20 -11.68 -0.85
C ALA A 337 37.81 -13.07 -0.73
N THR A 338 38.00 -13.74 -1.86
CA THR A 338 38.78 -14.96 -1.96
C THR A 338 40.11 -14.70 -1.28
N VAL A 339 40.25 -15.16 -0.05
CA VAL A 339 41.53 -15.21 0.64
C VAL A 339 42.29 -16.29 -0.10
N ALA A 340 43.21 -15.85 -0.95
CA ALA A 340 44.22 -16.71 -1.53
C ALA A 340 44.90 -17.46 -0.38
N ALA A 341 44.69 -18.78 -0.34
CA ALA A 341 45.38 -19.65 0.58
C ALA A 341 46.87 -19.55 0.26
N ALA A 342 47.61 -18.89 1.15
CA ALA A 342 49.06 -18.94 1.15
C ALA A 342 49.46 -20.36 1.58
N ASP A 343 50.08 -21.07 0.63
CA ASP A 343 50.82 -22.31 0.83
C ASP A 343 51.69 -22.22 2.09
N THR A 344 51.36 -23.01 3.09
CA THR A 344 52.33 -23.44 4.09
C THR A 344 52.70 -24.88 3.76
N ALA A 345 53.84 -25.01 3.08
CA ALA A 345 54.52 -26.25 2.85
C ALA A 345 54.75 -26.97 4.19
N SER A 346 54.10 -28.11 4.38
CA SER A 346 54.49 -29.12 5.35
C SER A 346 54.89 -30.38 4.57
N ALA A 347 56.18 -30.62 4.55
CA ALA A 347 56.79 -31.80 3.99
C ALA A 347 56.39 -33.02 4.85
N ALA A 348 55.68 -33.98 4.24
CA ALA A 348 55.58 -35.33 4.76
C ALA A 348 55.65 -36.35 3.60
N ALA A 349 56.76 -37.06 3.63
CA ALA A 349 57.18 -38.24 2.88
C ALA A 349 56.12 -39.03 2.08
N VAL A 350 56.43 -39.22 0.81
CA VAL A 350 55.94 -40.30 -0.06
C VAL A 350 56.70 -41.59 0.26
N PRO A 351 56.02 -42.74 0.45
CA PRO A 351 56.55 -44.00 0.00
C PRO A 351 55.92 -44.37 -1.35
N THR A 352 56.83 -44.62 -2.27
CA THR A 352 56.69 -45.19 -3.61
C THR A 352 55.85 -46.48 -3.64
N ALA A 353 54.90 -46.56 -4.57
CA ALA A 353 54.42 -47.83 -5.12
C ALA A 353 54.25 -47.68 -6.65
N GLN A 354 54.90 -48.60 -7.36
CA GLN A 354 55.05 -48.70 -8.82
C GLN A 354 53.75 -49.08 -9.56
N PRO A 355 53.72 -48.97 -10.90
CA PRO A 355 52.51 -49.05 -11.71
C PRO A 355 52.19 -50.46 -12.23
N ALA A 356 50.88 -50.63 -12.49
CA ALA A 356 50.20 -51.33 -13.59
C ALA A 356 50.74 -52.66 -14.16
N THR A 357 49.82 -53.61 -14.29
CA THR A 357 49.63 -54.72 -15.28
C THR A 357 49.00 -55.90 -14.50
N ASP A 358 48.04 -56.70 -14.96
CA ASP A 358 47.31 -56.90 -16.20
C ASP A 358 46.18 -57.93 -15.89
N THR A 359 45.22 -58.09 -16.81
CA THR A 359 44.52 -59.37 -17.10
C THR A 359 43.23 -59.79 -16.32
N ALA A 360 42.13 -59.67 -17.09
CA ALA A 360 41.04 -60.63 -17.36
C ALA A 360 39.94 -61.01 -16.34
N ALA A 361 38.72 -60.84 -16.86
CA ALA A 361 37.47 -61.56 -16.64
C ALA A 361 37.55 -62.98 -16.03
N LYS A 362 36.72 -63.23 -15.00
CA LYS A 362 35.44 -63.96 -15.15
C LYS A 362 34.57 -63.80 -13.90
#